data_AF-A0AAP2G6B6-F1
#
_entry.id   AF-A0AAP2G6B6-F1
#
_cell.length_a   1.000
_cell.length_b   1.000
_cell.length_c   1.000
_cell.angle_alpha   90.00
_cell.angle_beta   90.00
_cell.angle_gamma   90.00
#
_symmetry.space_group_name_H-M   'P 1'
#
loop_
_entity.id
_entity.type
_entity.pdbx_description
1 polymer ?
#
loop_
_entity_poly.entity_id
_entity_poly.type
_entity_poly.pdbx_seq_one_letter_code
_entity_poly.pdbx_strand_id
1 'polypeptide(L)'
;MHYSLILSLLLVFSQAWTSPTSPTAEEQTLYDIINDYRQTRNLPPVAYSEKLSKVAQTHARDLQENYQRSNRCNMHSWSKKGDWKGCCYTDNHKNPECMWDKPKEIAGYESPGYEIAYWHSAKAQPDHALEVWIKSPGHHSVLANLGPFKDADWKAMGVGIYKEYAVVWFGEMEE
;
A
#
# COMPACT_ATOMS: atom_id res chain seq x y z
N MET A 1 -20.19 -47.19 -36.94
CA MET A 1 -19.28 -46.03 -36.94
C MET A 1 -19.45 -45.29 -35.62
N HIS A 2 -18.57 -45.55 -34.65
CA HIS A 2 -18.60 -44.90 -33.35
C HIS A 2 -17.66 -43.69 -33.37
N TYR A 3 -18.21 -42.49 -33.19
CA TYR A 3 -17.41 -41.29 -32.94
C TYR A 3 -17.35 -41.07 -31.42
N SER A 4 -16.20 -41.39 -30.82
CA SER A 4 -15.88 -40.92 -29.47
C SER A 4 -15.38 -39.48 -29.56
N LEU A 5 -16.18 -38.54 -29.07
CA LEU A 5 -15.73 -37.18 -28.77
C LEU A 5 -14.97 -37.22 -27.44
N ILE A 6 -13.65 -37.07 -27.48
CA ILE A 6 -12.83 -36.80 -26.30
C ILE A 6 -12.90 -35.29 -26.07
N LEU A 7 -13.63 -34.88 -25.03
CA LEU A 7 -13.69 -33.50 -24.58
C LEU A 7 -12.44 -33.22 -23.73
N SER A 8 -11.42 -32.63 -24.35
CA SER A 8 -10.18 -32.22 -23.67
C SER A 8 -10.47 -31.02 -22.76
N LEU A 9 -10.57 -31.27 -21.45
CA LEU A 9 -10.70 -30.22 -20.44
C LEU A 9 -9.36 -29.49 -20.29
N LEU A 10 -9.24 -28.30 -20.89
CA LEU A 10 -8.10 -27.42 -20.66
C LEU A 10 -8.25 -26.77 -19.28
N LEU A 11 -7.53 -27.31 -18.28
CA LEU A 11 -7.34 -26.67 -16.98
C LEU A 11 -6.44 -25.44 -17.18
N VAL A 12 -7.06 -24.26 -17.23
CA VAL A 12 -6.35 -22.97 -17.17
C VAL A 12 -5.94 -22.76 -15.71
N PHE A 13 -4.68 -23.07 -15.39
CA PHE A 13 -4.10 -22.67 -14.11
C PHE A 13 -3.87 -21.15 -14.14
N SER A 14 -4.79 -20.39 -13.57
CA SER A 14 -4.51 -19.01 -13.15
C SER A 14 -3.45 -19.08 -12.06
N GLN A 15 -2.22 -18.65 -12.36
CA GLN A 15 -1.23 -18.44 -11.31
C GLN A 15 -1.71 -17.28 -10.44
N ALA A 16 -2.29 -17.59 -9.29
CA ALA A 16 -2.50 -16.61 -8.24
C ALA A 16 -1.11 -16.25 -7.70
N TRP A 17 -0.68 -15.01 -7.94
CA TRP A 17 0.59 -14.51 -7.44
C TRP A 17 0.45 -14.24 -5.95
N THR A 18 0.93 -15.15 -5.12
CA THR A 18 1.10 -14.90 -3.69
C THR A 18 2.41 -14.14 -3.50
N SER A 19 2.35 -12.83 -3.28
CA SER A 19 3.51 -12.08 -2.79
C SER A 19 3.93 -12.66 -1.43
N PRO A 20 5.24 -12.82 -1.15
CA PRO A 20 5.70 -13.20 0.18
C PRO A 20 5.23 -12.15 1.20
N THR A 21 4.61 -12.58 2.29
CA THR A 21 4.11 -11.67 3.35
C THR A 21 5.22 -11.08 4.19
N SER A 22 6.43 -11.65 4.15
CA SER A 22 7.60 -11.11 4.85
C SER A 22 8.18 -9.91 4.09
N PRO A 23 8.68 -8.89 4.80
CA PRO A 23 9.27 -7.73 4.16
C PRO A 23 10.62 -8.09 3.52
N THR A 24 10.93 -7.45 2.40
CA THR A 24 12.31 -7.39 1.88
C THR A 24 13.21 -6.60 2.84
N ALA A 25 14.54 -6.67 2.66
CA ALA A 25 15.48 -5.89 3.48
C ALA A 25 15.22 -4.37 3.38
N GLU A 26 14.81 -3.88 2.21
CA GLU A 26 14.50 -2.46 1.99
C GLU A 26 13.18 -2.07 2.66
N GLU A 27 12.16 -2.94 2.60
CA GLU A 27 10.88 -2.73 3.31
C GLU A 27 11.05 -2.78 4.82
N GLN A 28 11.88 -3.71 5.32
CA GLN A 28 12.23 -3.79 6.74
C GLN A 28 12.95 -2.52 7.18
N THR A 29 13.92 -2.06 6.41
CA THR A 29 14.63 -0.80 6.68
C THR A 29 13.64 0.37 6.74
N LEU A 30 12.72 0.47 5.78
CA LEU A 30 11.72 1.55 5.77
C LEU A 30 10.79 1.48 6.98
N TYR A 31 10.32 0.29 7.35
CA TYR A 31 9.54 0.06 8.56
C TYR A 31 10.29 0.53 9.82
N ASP A 32 11.56 0.15 9.96
CA ASP A 32 12.39 0.49 11.11
C ASP A 32 12.61 2.01 11.22
N ILE A 33 13.03 2.67 10.15
CA ILE A 33 13.31 4.12 10.19
C ILE A 33 12.05 4.98 10.41
N ILE A 34 10.87 4.51 9.99
CA ILE A 34 9.60 5.19 10.30
C ILE A 34 9.33 5.10 11.81
N ASN A 35 9.51 3.93 12.40
CA ASN A 35 9.32 3.74 13.83
C ASN A 35 10.36 4.49 14.67
N ASP A 36 11.62 4.52 14.25
CA ASP A 36 12.66 5.36 14.86
C ASP A 36 12.26 6.83 14.81
N TYR A 37 11.80 7.31 13.64
CA TYR A 37 11.30 8.67 13.49
C TYR A 37 10.12 8.95 14.44
N ARG A 38 9.14 8.05 14.53
CA ARG A 38 8.01 8.19 15.48
C ARG A 38 8.48 8.27 16.93
N GLN A 39 9.48 7.47 17.32
CA GLN A 39 10.07 7.54 18.65
C GLN A 39 10.73 8.89 18.92
N THR A 40 11.42 9.52 17.95
CA THR A 40 11.94 10.89 18.11
C THR A 40 10.84 11.94 18.38
N ARG A 41 9.59 11.60 18.09
CA ARG A 41 8.40 12.43 18.29
C ARG A 41 7.62 12.05 19.55
N ASN A 42 8.15 11.16 20.39
CA ASN A 42 7.47 10.58 21.55
C ASN A 42 6.17 9.85 21.19
N LEU A 43 6.08 9.30 19.98
CA LEU A 43 4.97 8.45 19.55
C LEU A 43 5.36 6.98 19.71
N PRO A 44 4.42 6.09 20.04
CA PRO A 44 4.69 4.67 20.09
C PRO A 44 5.05 4.13 18.69
N PRO A 45 5.96 3.14 18.62
CA PRO A 45 6.16 2.40 17.38
C PRO A 45 4.86 1.68 17.00
N VAL A 46 4.61 1.55 15.70
CA VAL A 46 3.47 0.83 15.14
C VAL A 46 3.92 -0.58 14.80
N ALA A 47 3.11 -1.59 15.17
CA ALA A 47 3.45 -2.98 14.90
C ALA A 47 3.42 -3.28 13.39
N TYR A 48 4.31 -4.16 12.95
CA TYR A 48 4.31 -4.68 11.59
C TYR A 48 3.04 -5.50 11.32
N SER A 49 2.42 -5.30 10.15
CA SER A 49 1.24 -6.05 9.72
C SER A 49 1.48 -6.72 8.36
N GLU A 50 1.20 -8.02 8.30
CA GLU A 50 1.35 -8.81 7.07
C GLU A 50 0.27 -8.47 6.03
N LYS A 51 -0.99 -8.27 6.43
CA LYS A 51 -2.07 -7.89 5.50
C LYS A 51 -1.85 -6.48 4.97
N LEU A 52 -1.49 -5.50 5.78
CA LEU A 52 -1.20 -4.16 5.29
C LEU A 52 0.06 -4.14 4.41
N SER A 53 1.06 -4.97 4.71
CA SER A 53 2.24 -5.11 3.82
C SER A 53 1.86 -5.74 2.49
N LYS A 54 0.98 -6.75 2.48
CA LYS A 54 0.41 -7.30 1.24
C LYS A 54 -0.29 -6.22 0.41
N VAL A 55 -1.06 -5.33 1.05
CA VAL A 55 -1.73 -4.21 0.38
C VAL A 55 -0.71 -3.23 -0.20
N ALA A 56 0.28 -2.82 0.61
CA ALA A 56 1.33 -1.88 0.21
C ALA A 56 2.17 -2.41 -0.97
N GLN A 57 2.61 -3.67 -0.91
CA GLN A 57 3.37 -4.33 -1.97
C GLN A 57 2.55 -4.46 -3.26
N THR A 58 1.26 -4.77 -3.12
CA THR A 58 0.33 -4.85 -4.25
C THR A 58 0.17 -3.47 -4.90
N HIS A 59 0.00 -2.42 -4.10
CA HIS A 59 -0.17 -1.06 -4.60
C HIS A 59 1.09 -0.51 -5.26
N ALA A 60 2.26 -0.71 -4.65
CA ALA A 60 3.53 -0.27 -5.24
C ALA A 60 3.74 -0.90 -6.64
N ARG A 61 3.36 -2.16 -6.82
CA ARG A 61 3.37 -2.82 -8.13
C ARG A 61 2.31 -2.27 -9.07
N ASP A 62 1.08 -2.07 -8.61
CA ASP A 62 0.01 -1.51 -9.43
C ASP A 62 0.36 -0.11 -9.94
N LEU A 63 0.92 0.74 -9.07
CA LEU A 63 1.46 2.05 -9.45
C LEU A 63 2.55 1.92 -10.50
N GLN A 64 3.49 1.01 -10.31
CA GLN A 64 4.57 0.81 -11.27
C GLN A 64 4.09 0.38 -12.65
N GLU A 65 3.10 -0.51 -12.71
CA GLU A 65 2.70 -1.18 -13.94
C GLU A 65 1.55 -0.47 -14.66
N ASN A 66 0.69 0.23 -13.92
CA ASN A 66 -0.60 0.70 -14.43
C ASN A 66 -0.87 2.19 -14.19
N TYR A 67 -0.14 2.87 -13.30
CA TYR A 67 -0.39 4.28 -13.04
C TYR A 67 0.16 5.19 -14.14
N GLN A 68 -0.72 6.03 -14.67
CA GLN A 68 -0.37 7.07 -15.63
C GLN A 68 -0.44 8.41 -14.91
N ARG A 69 0.73 9.02 -14.68
CA ARG A 69 0.82 10.32 -14.01
C ARG A 69 0.00 11.36 -14.76
N SER A 70 -0.95 11.97 -14.06
CA SER A 70 -1.83 13.01 -14.60
C SER A 70 -2.16 14.04 -13.52
N ASN A 71 -2.83 15.13 -13.89
CA ASN A 71 -3.38 16.11 -12.94
C ASN A 71 -4.80 15.76 -12.46
N ARG A 72 -5.32 14.60 -12.85
CA ARG A 72 -6.70 14.17 -12.53
C ARG A 72 -6.73 13.19 -11.37
N CYS A 73 -5.90 12.16 -11.44
CA CYS A 73 -5.83 11.08 -10.47
C CYS A 73 -4.41 11.03 -9.89
N ASN A 74 -4.28 10.98 -8.56
CA ASN A 74 -2.98 10.93 -7.88
C ASN A 74 -2.59 9.49 -7.49
N MET A 75 -1.49 9.32 -6.76
CA MET A 75 -0.91 8.01 -6.41
C MET A 75 -1.74 7.18 -5.42
N HIS A 76 -2.84 7.70 -4.86
CA HIS A 76 -3.80 6.89 -4.10
C HIS A 76 -4.83 6.19 -5.00
N SER A 77 -4.67 6.30 -6.33
CA SER A 77 -5.53 5.66 -7.32
C SER A 77 -5.14 4.21 -7.54
N TRP A 78 -6.14 3.36 -7.76
CA TRP A 78 -5.97 1.95 -8.03
C TRP A 78 -6.45 1.62 -9.44
N SER A 79 -5.67 0.83 -10.19
CA SER A 79 -6.08 0.35 -11.50
C SER A 79 -7.19 -0.70 -11.38
N LYS A 80 -7.73 -1.12 -12.53
CA LYS A 80 -8.69 -2.24 -12.64
C LYS A 80 -8.00 -3.56 -12.99
N LYS A 81 -6.70 -3.71 -12.74
CA LYS A 81 -5.88 -4.86 -13.16
C LYS A 81 -5.64 -5.91 -12.06
N GLY A 82 -6.41 -5.88 -10.98
CA GLY A 82 -6.44 -6.94 -9.99
C GLY A 82 -7.81 -7.13 -9.35
N ASP A 83 -7.86 -8.01 -8.36
CA ASP A 83 -9.08 -8.44 -7.67
C ASP A 83 -9.53 -7.43 -6.59
N TRP A 84 -9.62 -6.16 -6.97
CA TRP A 84 -10.07 -5.04 -6.14
C TRP A 84 -10.85 -4.05 -7.01
N LYS A 85 -11.54 -3.10 -6.37
CA LYS A 85 -12.29 -2.08 -7.12
C LYS A 85 -11.37 -0.95 -7.59
N GLY A 86 -11.04 -0.88 -8.88
CA GLY A 86 -10.25 0.25 -9.41
C GLY A 86 -10.92 1.62 -9.21
N CYS A 87 -10.12 2.66 -8.96
CA CYS A 87 -10.60 4.01 -8.62
C CYS A 87 -9.59 5.09 -8.99
N CYS A 88 -10.10 6.30 -9.28
CA CYS A 88 -9.31 7.51 -9.50
C CYS A 88 -9.40 8.38 -8.26
N TYR A 89 -8.32 8.46 -7.47
CA TYR A 89 -8.27 9.30 -6.28
C TYR A 89 -7.90 10.74 -6.69
N THR A 90 -8.77 11.70 -6.38
CA THR A 90 -8.55 13.12 -6.71
C THR A 90 -7.98 13.90 -5.52
N ASP A 91 -7.20 14.95 -5.78
CA ASP A 91 -6.53 15.75 -4.74
C ASP A 91 -7.47 16.46 -3.74
N ASN A 92 -8.77 16.51 -4.03
CA ASN A 92 -9.76 17.08 -3.09
C ASN A 92 -10.20 16.10 -1.99
N HIS A 93 -9.68 14.87 -1.98
CA HIS A 93 -9.96 13.82 -1.00
C HIS A 93 -11.45 13.45 -0.85
N LYS A 94 -12.31 13.76 -1.85
CA LYS A 94 -13.76 13.51 -1.78
C LYS A 94 -14.18 12.06 -1.98
N ASN A 95 -13.24 11.18 -2.33
CA ASN A 95 -13.49 9.75 -2.53
C ASN A 95 -12.54 8.87 -1.69
N PRO A 96 -12.56 9.03 -0.36
CA PRO A 96 -11.63 8.36 0.53
C PRO A 96 -11.75 6.83 0.53
N GLU A 97 -12.91 6.29 0.11
CA GLU A 97 -13.15 4.84 -0.03
C GLU A 97 -12.17 4.17 -1.02
N CYS A 98 -11.63 4.95 -1.97
CA CYS A 98 -10.59 4.48 -2.88
C CYS A 98 -9.31 4.04 -2.15
N MET A 99 -9.07 4.57 -0.95
CA MET A 99 -7.98 4.19 -0.05
C MET A 99 -8.49 3.31 1.09
N TRP A 100 -9.53 3.74 1.82
CA TRP A 100 -9.97 3.10 3.05
C TRP A 100 -10.41 1.64 2.90
N ASP A 101 -11.01 1.27 1.77
CA ASP A 101 -11.57 -0.08 1.59
C ASP A 101 -10.52 -1.11 1.15
N LYS A 102 -9.32 -0.67 0.72
CA LYS A 102 -8.30 -1.54 0.12
C LYS A 102 -7.74 -2.62 1.03
N PRO A 103 -7.47 -2.33 2.32
CA PRO A 103 -7.07 -3.38 3.25
C PRO A 103 -8.07 -4.53 3.34
N LYS A 104 -9.37 -4.22 3.31
CA LYS A 104 -10.43 -5.23 3.31
C LYS A 104 -10.49 -5.98 1.99
N GLU A 105 -10.54 -5.27 0.86
CA GLU A 105 -10.63 -5.87 -0.48
C GLU A 105 -9.47 -6.85 -0.76
N ILE A 106 -8.25 -6.51 -0.38
CA ILE A 106 -7.03 -7.24 -0.80
C ILE A 106 -6.60 -8.28 0.24
N ALA A 107 -6.82 -8.00 1.52
CA ALA A 107 -6.21 -8.78 2.59
C ALA A 107 -7.14 -9.12 3.76
N GLY A 108 -8.42 -8.72 3.71
CA GLY A 108 -9.37 -9.00 4.79
C GLY A 108 -8.95 -8.34 6.12
N TYR A 109 -8.37 -7.15 6.04
CA TYR A 109 -8.15 -6.28 7.20
C TYR A 109 -9.43 -5.46 7.44
N GLU A 110 -10.04 -5.64 8.61
CA GLU A 110 -11.43 -5.24 8.90
C GLU A 110 -11.60 -3.78 9.35
N SER A 111 -10.54 -2.97 9.25
CA SER A 111 -10.54 -1.54 9.53
C SER A 111 -10.17 -0.73 8.28
N PRO A 112 -10.58 0.55 8.18
CA PRO A 112 -10.00 1.47 7.22
C PRO A 112 -8.47 1.49 7.29
N GLY A 113 -7.83 1.70 6.14
CA GLY A 113 -6.38 1.94 6.05
C GLY A 113 -6.04 3.30 5.48
N TYR A 114 -4.89 3.84 5.87
CA TYR A 114 -4.41 5.16 5.49
C TYR A 114 -3.05 5.05 4.83
N GLU A 115 -2.93 5.59 3.62
CA GLU A 115 -1.76 5.41 2.79
C GLU A 115 -0.91 6.67 2.69
N ILE A 116 0.41 6.47 2.61
CA ILE A 116 1.35 7.44 2.05
C ILE A 116 2.14 6.78 0.92
N ALA A 117 2.31 7.50 -0.19
CA ALA A 117 2.99 7.00 -1.38
C ALA A 117 4.16 7.91 -1.75
N TYR A 118 5.22 7.30 -2.28
CA TYR A 118 6.43 7.94 -2.74
C TYR A 118 6.78 7.43 -4.13
N TRP A 119 7.34 8.32 -4.95
CA TRP A 119 7.88 7.98 -6.26
C TRP A 119 9.19 8.72 -6.51
N HIS A 120 10.11 8.06 -7.22
CA HIS A 120 11.33 8.66 -7.73
C HIS A 120 11.61 8.19 -9.16
N SER A 121 12.36 8.96 -9.96
CA SER A 121 12.72 8.57 -11.34
C SER A 121 13.74 7.43 -11.42
N ALA A 122 14.30 7.05 -10.29
CA ALA A 122 15.16 5.87 -10.09
C ALA A 122 14.55 5.02 -8.97
N LYS A 123 15.17 3.87 -8.68
CA LYS A 123 14.73 2.97 -7.61
C LYS A 123 14.44 3.73 -6.31
N ALA A 124 13.27 3.51 -5.73
CA ALA A 124 12.89 4.05 -4.43
C ALA A 124 13.86 3.55 -3.35
N GLN A 125 14.30 4.47 -2.49
CA GLN A 125 15.18 4.19 -1.36
C GLN A 125 14.44 4.53 -0.06
N PRO A 126 14.53 3.69 0.99
CA PRO A 126 13.83 3.90 2.26
C PRO A 126 14.05 5.28 2.89
N ASP A 127 15.31 5.68 3.01
CA ASP A 127 15.75 6.94 3.62
C ASP A 127 15.22 8.16 2.85
N HIS A 128 15.31 8.14 1.53
CA HIS A 128 14.79 9.20 0.67
C HIS A 128 13.26 9.33 0.78
N ALA A 129 12.53 8.20 0.84
CA ALA A 129 11.08 8.22 1.00
C ALA A 129 10.67 8.89 2.31
N LEU A 130 11.31 8.51 3.42
CA LEU A 130 11.06 9.14 4.73
C LEU A 130 11.40 10.64 4.72
N GLU A 131 12.55 11.03 4.16
CA GLU A 131 12.95 12.43 4.08
C GLU A 131 11.91 13.29 3.35
N VAL A 132 11.39 12.80 2.23
CA VAL A 132 10.35 13.49 1.45
C VAL A 132 9.03 13.55 2.22
N TRP A 133 8.62 12.46 2.86
CA TRP A 133 7.36 12.43 3.61
C TRP A 133 7.37 13.38 4.82
N ILE A 134 8.47 13.46 5.57
CA ILE A 134 8.59 14.39 6.71
C ILE A 134 8.48 15.86 6.27
N LYS A 135 8.97 16.20 5.07
CA LYS A 135 8.91 17.55 4.50
C LYS A 135 7.56 17.89 3.87
N SER A 136 6.70 16.89 3.64
CA SER A 136 5.38 17.07 3.05
C SER A 136 4.30 17.13 4.13
N PRO A 137 3.57 18.25 4.30
CA PRO A 137 2.63 18.41 5.42
C PRO A 137 1.58 17.29 5.54
N GLY A 138 1.04 16.81 4.41
CA GLY A 138 0.06 15.73 4.40
C GLY A 138 0.64 14.40 4.90
N HIS A 139 1.77 13.97 4.32
CA HIS A 139 2.41 12.70 4.69
C HIS A 139 2.98 12.75 6.11
N HIS A 140 3.61 13.85 6.51
CA HIS A 140 4.10 14.07 7.86
C HIS A 140 2.95 14.01 8.89
N SER A 141 1.76 14.50 8.53
CA SER A 141 0.61 14.42 9.44
C SER A 141 0.19 12.97 9.73
N VAL A 142 0.28 12.07 8.74
CA VAL A 142 0.03 10.64 8.94
C VAL A 142 1.12 10.02 9.83
N LEU A 143 2.40 10.27 9.49
CA LEU A 143 3.56 9.71 10.20
C LEU A 143 3.63 10.13 11.67
N ALA A 144 3.30 11.38 11.97
CA ALA A 144 3.50 12.00 13.29
C ALA A 144 2.19 12.32 14.03
N ASN A 145 1.06 11.74 13.63
CA ASN A 145 -0.26 11.94 14.23
C ASN A 145 -0.57 13.44 14.43
N LEU A 146 -0.51 14.21 13.33
CA LEU A 146 -0.76 15.66 13.36
C LEU A 146 -2.07 15.99 12.66
N GLY A 147 -2.61 17.16 12.98
CA GLY A 147 -3.77 17.73 12.28
C GLY A 147 -4.96 16.77 12.28
N PRO A 148 -5.48 16.35 11.10
CA PRO A 148 -6.58 15.39 10.99
C PRO A 148 -6.31 14.02 11.63
N PHE A 149 -5.05 13.65 11.86
CA PHE A 149 -4.63 12.35 12.40
C PHE A 149 -4.21 12.42 13.88
N LYS A 150 -4.49 13.53 14.57
CA LYS A 150 -4.09 13.73 15.98
C LYS A 150 -4.64 12.67 16.94
N ASP A 151 -5.83 12.15 16.64
CA ASP A 151 -6.53 11.16 17.47
C ASP A 151 -6.34 9.74 16.92
N ALA A 152 -5.54 9.57 15.86
CA ALA A 152 -5.31 8.27 15.26
C ALA A 152 -4.53 7.36 16.24
N ASP A 153 -4.95 6.11 16.36
CA ASP A 153 -4.27 5.10 17.19
C ASP A 153 -3.70 4.01 16.29
N TRP A 154 -2.61 4.32 15.59
CA TRP A 154 -1.97 3.39 14.67
C TRP A 154 -1.50 2.12 15.41
N LYS A 155 -2.17 1.00 15.12
CA LYS A 155 -1.86 -0.33 15.64
C LYS A 155 -1.05 -1.17 14.66
N ALA A 156 -1.26 -0.96 13.36
CA ALA A 156 -0.69 -1.75 12.30
C ALA A 156 -0.04 -0.87 11.24
N MET A 157 1.15 -1.26 10.77
CA MET A 157 1.90 -0.63 9.69
C MET A 157 2.31 -1.68 8.67
N GLY A 158 1.97 -1.45 7.41
CA GLY A 158 2.39 -2.24 6.28
C GLY A 158 3.29 -1.46 5.34
N VAL A 159 4.30 -2.12 4.77
CA VAL A 159 5.29 -1.47 3.90
C VAL A 159 5.45 -2.24 2.61
N GLY A 160 5.53 -1.53 1.49
CA GLY A 160 5.74 -2.09 0.16
C GLY A 160 6.69 -1.22 -0.66
N ILE A 161 7.75 -1.82 -1.21
CA ILE A 161 8.67 -1.14 -2.13
C ILE A 161 8.75 -1.94 -3.42
N TYR A 162 8.47 -1.29 -4.55
CA TYR A 162 8.59 -1.91 -5.86
C TYR A 162 9.11 -0.91 -6.89
N LYS A 163 10.33 -1.19 -7.37
CA LYS A 163 11.07 -0.34 -8.32
C LYS A 163 11.08 1.14 -7.90
N GLU A 164 10.40 2.02 -8.62
CA GLU A 164 10.38 3.45 -8.40
C GLU A 164 9.43 3.91 -7.28
N TYR A 165 8.59 3.02 -6.73
CA TYR A 165 7.57 3.36 -5.74
C TYR A 165 7.86 2.76 -4.35
N ALA A 166 7.54 3.54 -3.32
CA ALA A 166 7.41 3.07 -1.95
C ALA A 166 6.04 3.49 -1.40
N VAL A 167 5.37 2.58 -0.71
CA VAL A 167 4.01 2.73 -0.20
C VAL A 167 3.98 2.24 1.24
N VAL A 168 3.34 3.00 2.13
CA VAL A 168 3.13 2.62 3.52
C VAL A 168 1.66 2.78 3.86
N TRP A 169 1.11 1.79 4.56
CA TRP A 169 -0.26 1.75 5.06
C TRP A 169 -0.27 1.73 6.59
N PHE A 170 -1.17 2.51 7.18
CA PHE A 170 -1.46 2.51 8.62
C PHE A 170 -2.91 2.06 8.85
N GLY A 171 -3.15 1.40 9.98
CA GLY A 171 -4.49 1.03 10.43
C GLY A 171 -4.61 1.02 11.95
N GLU A 172 -5.85 1.12 12.43
CA GLU A 172 -6.18 1.22 13.87
C GLU A 172 -6.62 -0.11 14.50
N MET A 173 -6.67 -1.18 13.71
CA MET A 173 -6.91 -2.53 14.20
C MET A 173 -5.59 -3.28 14.32
N GLU A 174 -5.42 -4.01 15.42
CA GLU A 174 -4.33 -4.97 15.56
C GLU A 174 -4.51 -6.12 14.57
N GLU A 175 -3.39 -6.68 14.13
CA GLU A 175 -3.36 -7.82 13.22
C GLU A 175 -2.15 -8.71 13.50
#